data_AF-A0A821WU37-F1
#
_entry.id   AF-A0A821WU37-F1
#
_cell.length_a   1.000
_cell.length_b   1.000
_cell.length_c   1.000
_cell.angle_alpha   90.00
_cell.angle_beta   90.00
_cell.angle_gamma   90.00
#
_symmetry.space_group_name_H-M   'P 1'
#
loop_
_entity.id
_entity.type
_entity.pdbx_description
1 polymer ?
#
loop_
_entity_poly.entity_id
_entity_poly.type
_entity_poly.pdbx_seq_one_letter_code
_entity_poly.pdbx_strand_id
1 'polypeptide(L)'
;VRNRLLTFDDPDKCVDNITDESTTKRVFIIVSNIFGEKVIPLIHELPYIQAIYIYCGDQKKAEAWTQPYSKISGIFTKRPALLDKIRKDVDVCDTDEDLPMSVFHLSK
;
A
#
# COMPACT_ATOMS: atom_id res chain seq x y z
N VAL A 1 -14.27 -2.10 12.13
CA VAL A 1 -13.51 -1.03 11.42
C VAL A 1 -14.25 -0.70 10.13
N ARG A 2 -14.41 0.57 9.75
CA ARG A 2 -15.09 0.96 8.49
C ARG A 2 -14.05 1.27 7.42
N ASN A 3 -13.92 0.38 6.43
CA ASN A 3 -13.02 0.59 5.30
C ASN A 3 -13.56 1.70 4.40
N ARG A 4 -12.68 2.58 3.92
CA ARG A 4 -13.02 3.70 3.02
C ARG A 4 -12.27 3.51 1.71
N LEU A 5 -13.01 3.46 0.60
CA LEU A 5 -12.42 3.45 -0.73
C LEU A 5 -12.34 4.89 -1.25
N LEU A 6 -11.15 5.32 -1.65
CA LEU A 6 -10.90 6.60 -2.29
C LEU A 6 -10.27 6.36 -3.66
N THR A 7 -10.69 7.15 -4.64
CA THR A 7 -10.22 7.06 -6.03
C THR A 7 -9.78 8.43 -6.49
N PHE A 8 -8.64 8.49 -7.17
CA PHE A 8 -8.04 9.71 -7.67
C PHE A 8 -7.66 9.52 -9.14
N ASP A 9 -7.94 10.53 -9.94
CA ASP A 9 -7.49 10.69 -11.33
C ASP A 9 -6.32 11.67 -11.45
N ASP A 10 -6.05 12.42 -10.39
CA ASP A 10 -5.00 13.42 -10.24
C ASP A 10 -3.93 12.94 -9.23
N PRO A 11 -2.66 12.79 -9.64
CA PRO A 11 -1.57 12.37 -8.75
C PRO A 11 -1.37 13.29 -7.56
N ASP A 12 -1.47 14.60 -7.75
CA ASP A 12 -1.17 15.58 -6.70
C ASP A 12 -2.25 15.50 -5.63
N LYS A 13 -3.53 15.45 -6.03
CA LYS A 13 -4.64 15.24 -5.08
C LYS A 13 -4.55 13.90 -4.35
N CYS A 14 -4.02 12.87 -5.00
CA CYS A 14 -3.82 11.57 -4.36
C CYS A 14 -2.75 11.67 -3.26
N VAL A 15 -1.62 12.31 -3.57
CA VAL A 15 -0.53 12.54 -2.60
C VAL A 15 -1.02 13.41 -1.46
N ASP A 16 -1.61 14.57 -1.74
CA ASP A 16 -2.14 15.50 -0.73
C ASP A 16 -3.11 14.77 0.20
N ASN A 17 -4.03 13.97 -0.34
CA ASN A 17 -4.98 13.25 0.49
C ASN A 17 -4.31 12.20 1.39
N ILE A 18 -3.29 11.50 0.89
CA ILE A 18 -2.56 10.50 1.67
C ILE A 18 -1.74 11.19 2.77
N THR A 19 -1.07 12.31 2.45
CA THR A 19 -0.21 13.02 3.40
C THR A 19 -0.98 13.82 4.45
N ASP A 20 -2.17 14.32 4.11
CA ASP A 20 -3.06 15.03 5.02
C ASP A 20 -3.85 14.08 5.93
N GLU A 21 -3.91 12.79 5.59
CA GLU A 21 -4.64 11.80 6.38
C GLU A 21 -3.89 11.46 7.68
N SER A 22 -4.66 11.28 8.76
CA SER A 22 -4.09 10.95 10.07
C SER A 22 -3.38 9.59 10.04
N THR A 23 -2.20 9.51 10.67
CA THR A 23 -1.36 8.29 10.81
C THR A 23 -2.02 7.11 11.53
N THR A 24 -3.24 7.29 12.05
CA THR A 24 -4.01 6.28 12.79
C THR A 24 -4.69 5.24 11.89
N LYS A 25 -4.68 5.42 10.57
CA LYS A 25 -5.26 4.49 9.60
C LYS A 25 -4.19 3.69 8.89
N ARG A 26 -4.51 2.45 8.52
CA ARG A 26 -3.70 1.66 7.60
C ARG A 26 -4.15 1.92 6.17
N VAL A 27 -3.21 2.19 5.28
CA VAL A 27 -3.47 2.54 3.88
C VAL A 27 -2.96 1.45 2.95
N PHE A 28 -3.84 1.02 2.05
CA PHE A 28 -3.55 0.09 0.96
C PHE A 28 -3.73 0.83 -0.36
N ILE A 29 -2.75 0.72 -1.26
CA ILE A 29 -2.71 1.52 -2.48
C ILE A 29 -2.81 0.60 -3.69
N ILE A 30 -3.73 0.91 -4.60
CA ILE A 30 -3.82 0.25 -5.91
C ILE A 30 -3.59 1.34 -6.96
N VAL A 31 -2.54 1.20 -7.75
CA VAL A 31 -2.15 2.21 -8.75
C VAL A 31 -1.86 1.58 -10.11
N SER A 32 -2.07 2.36 -11.17
CA SER A 32 -1.61 1.98 -12.51
C SER A 32 -0.09 2.17 -12.63
N ASN A 33 0.51 1.64 -13.69
CA ASN A 33 1.96 1.75 -13.91
C ASN A 33 2.43 3.23 -13.95
N ILE A 34 1.85 4.04 -14.85
CA ILE A 34 2.26 5.44 -15.06
C ILE A 34 1.99 6.30 -13.83
N PHE A 35 0.86 6.04 -13.16
CA PHE A 35 0.48 6.81 -11.98
C PHE A 35 1.34 6.42 -10.77
N GLY A 36 1.64 5.13 -10.62
CA GLY A 36 2.49 4.59 -9.56
C GLY A 36 3.91 5.15 -9.63
N GLU A 37 4.50 5.22 -10.81
CA GLU A 37 5.86 5.76 -11.01
C GLU A 37 5.98 7.23 -10.53
N LYS A 38 4.89 8.00 -10.56
CA LYS A 38 4.84 9.39 -10.06
C LYS A 38 4.57 9.48 -8.56
N VAL A 39 3.61 8.69 -8.08
CA VAL A 39 3.09 8.81 -6.71
C VAL A 39 3.93 8.04 -5.70
N ILE A 40 4.33 6.81 -6.01
CA ILE A 40 5.01 5.92 -5.05
C ILE A 40 6.32 6.51 -4.49
N PRO A 41 7.20 7.16 -5.29
CA PRO A 41 8.42 7.77 -4.75
C PRO A 41 8.16 8.80 -3.65
N LEU A 42 6.99 9.45 -3.64
CA LEU A 42 6.65 10.53 -2.71
C LEU A 42 6.10 10.01 -1.38
N ILE A 43 5.54 8.79 -1.38
CA ILE A 43 4.74 8.31 -0.25
C ILE A 43 5.21 6.97 0.32
N HIS A 44 6.04 6.20 -0.39
CA HIS A 44 6.33 4.81 0.01
C HIS A 44 6.95 4.67 1.41
N GLU A 45 7.63 5.70 1.92
CA GLU A 45 8.22 5.68 3.26
C GLU A 45 7.19 5.89 4.38
N LEU A 46 6.00 6.42 4.08
CA LEU A 46 4.98 6.74 5.09
C LEU A 46 4.58 5.49 5.90
N PRO A 47 4.70 5.53 7.23
CA PRO A 47 4.62 4.33 8.07
C PRO A 47 3.24 3.68 8.07
N TYR A 48 2.19 4.44 7.76
CA TYR A 48 0.82 3.95 7.69
C TYR A 48 0.47 3.25 6.37
N ILE A 49 1.31 3.36 5.33
CA ILE A 49 1.16 2.56 4.10
C ILE A 49 1.61 1.13 4.40
N GLN A 50 0.69 0.18 4.24
CA GLN A 50 0.93 -1.24 4.49
C GLN A 50 1.39 -1.96 3.23
N ALA A 51 0.70 -1.73 2.12
CA ALA A 51 0.98 -2.41 0.86
C ALA A 51 0.58 -1.55 -0.35
N ILE A 52 1.39 -1.68 -1.39
CA ILE A 52 1.18 -1.06 -2.70
C ILE A 52 1.04 -2.17 -3.74
N TYR A 53 -0.01 -2.10 -4.54
CA TYR A 53 -0.31 -3.03 -5.62
C TYR A 53 -0.30 -2.29 -6.95
N ILE A 54 0.51 -2.75 -7.89
CA ILE A 54 0.53 -2.19 -9.24
C ILE A 54 -0.42 -3.02 -10.10
N TYR A 55 -1.46 -2.38 -10.65
CA TYR A 55 -2.39 -3.03 -11.59
C TYR A 55 -2.23 -2.43 -12.98
N CYS A 56 -1.70 -3.21 -13.91
CA CYS A 56 -1.36 -2.73 -15.26
C CYS A 56 -1.43 -3.85 -16.31
N GLY A 57 -1.61 -3.48 -17.58
CA GLY A 57 -1.60 -4.45 -18.68
C GLY A 57 -0.21 -4.97 -19.07
N ASP A 58 0.86 -4.25 -18.70
CA ASP A 58 2.25 -4.57 -19.04
C ASP A 58 3.12 -4.56 -17.78
N GLN A 59 3.47 -5.74 -17.31
CA GLN A 59 4.23 -5.94 -16.08
C GLN A 59 5.69 -5.50 -16.20
N LYS A 60 6.31 -5.59 -17.39
CA LYS A 60 7.74 -5.32 -17.55
C LYS A 60 8.09 -3.85 -17.26
N LYS A 61 7.20 -2.94 -17.64
CA LYS A 61 7.39 -1.51 -17.37
C LYS A 61 7.32 -1.20 -15.88
N ALA A 62 6.44 -1.90 -15.15
CA ALA A 62 6.37 -1.76 -13.69
C ALA A 62 7.64 -2.30 -13.04
N GLU A 63 8.07 -3.51 -13.41
CA GLU A 63 9.27 -4.15 -12.85
C GLU A 63 10.53 -3.27 -12.92
N ALA A 64 10.66 -2.41 -13.95
CA ALA A 64 11.81 -1.54 -14.13
C ALA A 64 11.97 -0.47 -13.03
N TRP A 65 10.88 0.02 -12.44
CA TRP A 65 10.94 1.08 -11.42
C TRP A 65 10.52 0.60 -10.02
N THR A 66 9.84 -0.54 -9.91
CA THR A 66 9.28 -0.99 -8.62
C THR A 66 10.31 -1.59 -7.66
N GLN A 67 11.45 -2.08 -8.17
CA GLN A 67 12.45 -2.83 -7.37
C GLN A 67 12.93 -2.14 -6.09
N PRO A 68 13.14 -0.81 -6.04
CA PRO A 68 13.61 -0.13 -4.83
C PRO A 68 12.57 -0.04 -3.70
N TYR A 69 11.28 -0.29 -3.99
CA TYR A 69 10.20 -0.01 -3.05
C TYR A 69 9.72 -1.28 -2.34
N SER A 70 10.17 -1.45 -1.10
CA SER A 70 9.90 -2.65 -0.28
C SER A 70 8.42 -2.91 0.02
N LYS A 71 7.57 -1.88 0.01
CA LYS A 71 6.12 -1.99 0.25
C LYS A 71 5.31 -2.39 -0.98
N ILE A 72 5.96 -2.66 -2.11
CA ILE A 72 5.28 -3.20 -3.29
C ILE A 72 5.00 -4.68 -3.09
N SER A 73 3.73 -4.99 -2.85
CA SER A 73 3.24 -6.34 -2.59
C SER A 73 3.00 -7.15 -3.87
N GLY A 74 3.06 -6.51 -5.04
CA GLY A 74 3.08 -7.20 -6.33
C GLY A 74 2.63 -6.34 -7.51
N ILE A 75 2.89 -6.87 -8.70
CA ILE A 75 2.42 -6.34 -9.99
C ILE A 75 1.42 -7.34 -10.57
N PHE A 76 0.25 -6.85 -10.97
CA PHE A 76 -0.88 -7.66 -11.36
C PHE A 76 -1.41 -7.21 -12.72
N THR A 77 -1.60 -8.18 -13.61
CA THR A 77 -2.26 -8.00 -14.92
C THR A 77 -3.69 -8.52 -14.94
N LYS A 78 -4.07 -9.31 -13.91
CA LYS A 78 -5.37 -9.97 -13.81
C LYS A 78 -6.07 -9.54 -12.52
N ARG A 79 -7.29 -9.03 -12.68
CA ARG A 79 -8.14 -8.60 -11.55
C ARG A 79 -8.32 -9.69 -10.47
N PRO A 80 -8.59 -10.98 -10.78
CA PRO A 80 -8.75 -11.98 -9.73
C PRO A 80 -7.50 -12.13 -8.84
N ALA A 81 -6.31 -12.19 -9.43
CA ALA A 81 -5.06 -12.31 -8.69
C ALA A 81 -4.79 -11.11 -7.77
N LEU A 82 -5.11 -9.90 -8.25
CA LEU A 82 -5.02 -8.68 -7.43
C LEU A 82 -5.98 -8.77 -6.23
N LEU A 83 -7.25 -9.12 -6.47
CA LEU A 83 -8.26 -9.19 -5.42
C LEU A 83 -7.94 -10.26 -4.37
N ASP A 84 -7.45 -11.41 -4.79
CA ASP A 84 -7.07 -12.50 -3.88
C ASP A 84 -5.87 -12.09 -3.01
N LYS A 85 -4.90 -11.37 -3.58
CA LYS A 85 -3.78 -10.81 -2.82
C LYS A 85 -4.24 -9.77 -1.80
N ILE A 86 -5.07 -8.80 -2.21
CA ILE A 86 -5.58 -7.77 -1.32
C ILE A 86 -6.33 -8.39 -0.14
N ARG A 87 -7.22 -9.36 -0.39
CA ARG A 87 -7.97 -10.05 0.68
C ARG A 87 -7.03 -10.68 1.68
N LYS A 88 -6.04 -11.44 1.19
CA LYS A 88 -5.04 -12.09 2.06
C LYS A 88 -4.27 -11.09 2.91
N ASP A 89 -3.84 -9.97 2.33
CA ASP A 89 -3.04 -8.97 3.04
C ASP A 89 -3.89 -8.17 4.05
N VAL A 90 -5.17 -7.96 3.76
CA VAL A 90 -6.13 -7.36 4.71
C VAL A 90 -6.41 -8.31 5.86
N ASP A 91 -6.62 -9.59 5.60
CA ASP A 91 -6.89 -10.60 6.64
C ASP A 91 -5.71 -10.71 7.62
N VAL A 92 -4.46 -10.68 7.12
CA VAL A 92 -3.25 -10.68 7.96
C VAL A 92 -3.19 -9.43 8.84
N CYS A 93 -3.57 -8.27 8.30
CA CYS A 93 -3.63 -7.03 9.07
C CYS A 93 -4.70 -7.05 10.19
N ASP A 94 -5.83 -7.70 9.95
CA ASP A 94 -6.93 -7.77 10.92
C ASP A 94 -6.66 -8.79 12.04
N THR A 95 -5.73 -9.72 11.84
CA THR A 95 -5.23 -10.62 12.91
C THR A 95 -4.12 -9.94 13.70
N ASP A 96 -4.28 -9.79 15.02
CA ASP A 96 -3.37 -9.15 16.00
C ASP A 96 -1.93 -9.74 16.10
N GLU A 97 -1.47 -10.56 15.15
CA GLU A 97 -0.16 -11.21 15.21
C GLU A 97 1.02 -10.31 14.80
N ASP A 98 0.75 -9.14 14.20
CA ASP A 98 1.77 -8.12 13.88
C ASP A 98 1.94 -7.08 15.00
N LEU A 99 2.16 -7.53 16.25
CA LEU A 99 2.72 -6.70 17.32
C LEU A 99 4.24 -6.90 17.42
N PRO A 100 5.08 -6.05 16.79
CA PRO A 100 6.45 -5.92 17.23
C PRO A 100 6.57 -4.83 18.31
N MET A 101 7.08 -5.25 19.47
CA MET A 101 7.71 -4.45 20.53
C MET A 101 6.83 -3.54 21.41
N SER A 102 6.09 -4.16 22.32
CA SER A 102 6.08 -3.70 23.72
C SER A 102 5.81 -4.86 24.68
N VAL A 103 6.69 -5.87 24.65
CA VAL A 103 6.73 -6.96 25.66
C VAL A 103 7.80 -6.71 26.73
N PHE A 104 8.61 -5.65 26.61
CA PHE A 104 9.53 -5.24 27.69
C PHE A 104 9.06 -3.97 28.38
N HIS A 105 8.23 -4.14 29.40
CA HIS A 105 8.42 -3.40 30.64
C HIS A 105 8.56 -4.43 31.77
N LEU A 106 9.79 -4.94 31.92
CA LEU A 106 10.21 -5.61 33.15
C LEU A 106 10.67 -4.53 34.15
N SER A 107 10.04 -4.60 35.34
CA SER A 107 10.47 -4.11 36.66
C SER A 107 10.51 -2.59 36.93
N LYS A 108 9.68 -2.15 37.88
CA LYS A 108 9.97 -2.28 39.32
C LYS A 108 8.71 -2.64 40.11
#